data_AF-A0A3D2FD78-F1
#
_entry.id   AF-A0A3D2FD78-F1
#
_cell.length_a   1.000
_cell.length_b   1.000
_cell.length_c   1.000
_cell.angle_alpha   90.00
_cell.angle_beta   90.00
_cell.angle_gamma   90.00
#
_symmetry.space_group_name_H-M   'P 1'
#
loop_
_entity.id
_entity.type
_entity.pdbx_description
1 polymer ?
#
loop_
_entity_poly.entity_id
_entity_poly.type
_entity_poly.pdbx_seq_one_letter_code
_entity_poly.pdbx_strand_id
1 'polypeptide(L)' 'SKILPDQWTVVTKDRSLSAQWEHTLLVTDNGVEILTHRDDETIPKIIEHA' A
#
# COMPACT_ATOMS: atom_id res chain seq x y z
N SER A 1 -0.89 -16.95 -7.66
CA SER A 1 -2.27 -16.77 -7.18
C SER A 1 -3.22 -17.67 -7.96
N LYS A 2 -4.45 -17.81 -7.46
CA LYS A 2 -5.62 -18.37 -8.17
C LYS A 2 -6.79 -17.42 -7.96
N ILE A 3 -7.58 -17.15 -8.99
CA ILE A 3 -8.86 -16.43 -8.90
C ILE A 3 -9.96 -17.48 -8.60
N LEU A 4 -10.82 -17.22 -7.63
CA LEU A 4 -11.95 -18.10 -7.30
C LEU A 4 -13.08 -17.97 -8.34
N PRO A 5 -14.07 -18.90 -8.35
CA PRO A 5 -15.17 -18.85 -9.31
C PRO A 5 -16.06 -17.60 -9.22
N ASP A 6 -15.95 -16.83 -8.14
CA ASP A 6 -16.60 -15.52 -8.00
C ASP A 6 -15.97 -14.43 -8.88
N GLN A 7 -14.83 -14.72 -9.53
CA GLN A 7 -14.08 -13.84 -10.43
C GLN A 7 -13.44 -12.61 -9.74
N TRP A 8 -13.39 -12.60 -8.41
CA TRP A 8 -12.83 -11.48 -7.62
C TRP A 8 -11.80 -11.94 -6.60
N THR A 9 -12.06 -13.02 -5.88
CA THR A 9 -11.23 -13.42 -4.77
C THR A 9 -9.92 -14.02 -5.28
N VAL A 10 -8.81 -13.38 -4.94
CA VAL A 10 -7.46 -13.85 -5.26
C VAL A 10 -6.87 -14.55 -4.04
N VAL A 11 -6.51 -15.83 -4.20
CA VAL A 11 -5.85 -16.63 -3.15
C VAL A 11 -4.41 -16.96 -3.54
N THR A 12 -3.54 -17.13 -2.54
CA THR A 12 -2.17 -17.64 -2.71
C THR A 12 -2.18 -19.08 -3.25
N LYS A 13 -1.16 -19.48 -4.02
CA LYS A 13 -1.12 -20.83 -4.63
C LYS A 13 -1.03 -21.93 -3.58
N ASP A 14 -0.29 -21.66 -2.51
CA ASP A 14 -0.03 -22.54 -1.37
C ASP A 14 -1.04 -22.38 -0.23
N ARG A 15 -1.97 -21.42 -0.35
CA ARG A 15 -2.98 -21.06 0.66
C ARG A 15 -2.41 -20.51 1.98
N SER A 16 -1.14 -20.09 1.96
CA SER A 16 -0.54 -19.37 3.08
C SER A 16 -1.16 -17.98 3.26
N LEU A 17 -1.03 -17.41 4.46
CA LEU A 17 -1.55 -16.08 4.79
C LEU A 17 -0.90 -14.98 3.93
N SER A 18 -1.67 -13.95 3.62
CA SER A 18 -1.22 -12.75 2.91
C SER A 18 -1.77 -11.50 3.60
N ALA A 19 -1.01 -10.41 3.57
CA ALA A 19 -1.40 -9.10 4.08
C ALA A 19 -0.99 -8.02 3.06
N GLN A 20 -1.72 -6.90 3.06
CA GLN A 20 -1.47 -5.75 2.19
C GLN A 20 -1.71 -4.45 2.98
N TRP A 21 -0.91 -3.43 2.67
CA TRP A 21 -1.14 -2.03 3.05
C TRP A 21 -1.08 -1.18 1.78
N GLU A 22 -1.74 -0.03 1.80
CA GLU A 22 -1.80 0.87 0.65
C GLU A 22 -1.78 2.33 1.10
N HIS A 23 -0.98 3.15 0.41
CA HIS A 23 -1.07 4.60 0.45
C HIS A 23 -1.05 5.15 -0.98
N THR A 24 -1.80 6.23 -1.19
CA THR A 24 -1.67 7.06 -2.39
C THR A 24 -0.59 8.11 -2.17
N LEU A 25 0.37 8.21 -3.10
CA LEU A 25 1.50 9.14 -3.02
C LEU A 25 1.38 10.24 -4.08
N LEU A 26 1.68 11.48 -3.68
CA LEU A 26 1.94 12.59 -4.58
C LEU A 26 3.45 12.76 -4.72
N VAL A 27 3.99 12.67 -5.94
CA VAL A 27 5.39 12.99 -6.20
C VAL A 27 5.56 14.51 -6.19
N THR A 28 6.58 14.98 -5.48
CA THR A 28 6.98 16.39 -5.40
C THR A 28 8.39 16.55 -5.98
N ASP A 29 8.87 17.79 -6.11
CA ASP A 29 10.18 18.06 -6.72
C ASP A 29 11.35 17.40 -5.99
N ASN A 30 11.22 17.19 -4.66
CA ASN A 30 12.28 16.67 -3.79
C ASN A 30 11.87 15.43 -2.99
N GLY A 31 10.79 14.73 -3.37
CA GLY A 31 10.29 13.58 -2.62
C GLY A 31 8.84 13.21 -2.89
N VAL A 32 8.12 12.85 -1.82
CA VAL A 32 6.70 12.48 -1.88
C VAL A 32 5.90 13.01 -0.67
N GLU A 33 4.62 13.29 -0.91
CA GLU A 33 3.59 13.43 0.13
C GLU A 33 2.70 12.18 0.16
N ILE A 34 2.45 11.64 1.35
CA ILE A 34 1.48 10.57 1.59
C ILE A 34 0.08 11.18 1.74
N LEU A 35 -0.75 11.08 0.70
CA LEU A 35 -2.08 11.70 0.66
C LEU A 35 -3.12 11.03 1.58
N THR A 36 -2.84 9.81 2.00
CA THR A 36 -3.73 8.96 2.81
C THR A 36 -3.15 8.69 4.21
N HIS A 37 -2.21 9.55 4.63
CA HIS A 37 -1.56 9.50 5.94
C HIS A 37 -2.57 9.74 7.07
N ARG A 38 -2.39 9.04 8.19
CA ARG A 38 -3.22 9.20 9.40
C ARG A 38 -2.44 9.89 10.51
N ASP A 39 -3.15 10.62 11.36
CA ASP A 39 -2.55 11.39 12.46
C ASP A 39 -1.79 10.52 13.48
N ASP A 40 -2.11 9.23 13.59
CA ASP A 40 -1.47 8.27 14.50
C ASP A 40 -0.27 7.53 13.90
N GLU A 41 0.09 7.79 12.65
CA GLU A 41 1.20 7.11 11.97
C GLU A 41 2.57 7.64 12.41
N THR A 42 3.51 6.72 12.61
CA THR A 42 4.89 7.04 13.03
C THR A 42 5.80 7.41 11.86
N ILE A 43 5.38 7.15 10.62
CA ILE A 43 6.10 7.56 9.42
C ILE A 43 5.79 9.04 9.11
N PRO A 44 6.77 9.83 8.63
CA PRO A 44 6.52 11.21 8.22
C PRO A 44 5.52 11.27 7.05
N LYS A 45 4.59 12.24 7.11
CA LYS A 45 3.66 12.51 6.00
C LYS A 45 4.39 12.98 4.73
N ILE A 46 5.46 13.75 4.89
CA ILE A 46 6.34 14.23 3.81
C ILE A 46 7.68 13.52 3.94
N ILE A 47 8.12 12.87 2.87
CA ILE A 47 9.41 12.19 2.79
C ILE A 47 10.22 12.88 1.70
N GLU A 48 11.29 13.55 2.10
CA GLU A 48 12.24 14.21 1.19
C GLU A 48 13.44 13.29 0.95
N HIS A 49 13.97 13.26 -0.27
CA HIS A 49 15.29 12.67 -0.53
C HIS A 49 16.37 13.75 -0.39
N ALA A 50 17.55 13.34 0.09
CA ALA A 50 18.73 14.21 0.16
C ALA A 50 19.23 14.61 -1.24
#